data_AF-A0A8J5JY40-F1
#
_entry.id   AF-A0A8J5JY40-F1
#
_cell.length_a   1.000
_cell.length_b   1.000
_cell.length_c   1.000
_cell.angle_alpha   90.00
_cell.angle_beta   90.00
_cell.angle_gamma   90.00
#
_symmetry.space_group_name_H-M   'P 1'
#
loop_
_entity.id
_entity.type
_entity.pdbx_description
1 polymer ?
#
loop_
_entity_poly.entity_id
_entity_poly.type
_entity_poly.pdbx_seq_one_letter_code
_entity_poly.pdbx_strand_id
1 'polypeptide(L)'
;MIDALAFLPLEDVIEGMRYLKTVIPQDPPEAEELLMYFDRTYVSGSFRLIQQPVGMPSDALMPLGMSHTSPMFSPHLWNVHDATMNTNARTNNICEGWNYKFFNLVGHYHPSIWRVIEWFQLQEATVSTIIKQDAVGNPPQRRIRRHYYS
;
A
#
# COMPACT_ATOMS: atom_id res chain seq x y z
N MET A 1 -15.50 -10.92 6.17
CA MET A 1 -15.40 -12.03 5.19
C MET A 1 -14.19 -11.87 4.26
N ILE A 2 -14.01 -10.76 3.51
CA ILE A 2 -12.79 -10.51 2.69
C ILE A 2 -11.71 -9.74 3.48
N ASP A 3 -12.13 -8.81 4.32
CA ASP A 3 -11.31 -8.06 5.28
C ASP A 3 -10.49 -8.95 6.22
N ALA A 4 -10.98 -10.16 6.52
CA ALA A 4 -10.27 -11.16 7.31
C ALA A 4 -8.91 -11.56 6.71
N LEU A 5 -8.75 -11.45 5.39
CA LEU A 5 -7.49 -11.74 4.70
C LEU A 5 -6.34 -10.84 5.15
N ALA A 6 -6.64 -9.63 5.64
CA ALA A 6 -5.61 -8.70 6.11
C ALA A 6 -4.93 -9.17 7.40
N PHE A 7 -5.54 -10.12 8.10
CA PHE A 7 -5.04 -10.70 9.34
C PHE A 7 -4.41 -12.08 9.15
N LEU A 8 -4.39 -12.62 7.94
CA LEU A 8 -3.67 -13.86 7.68
C LEU A 8 -2.17 -13.58 7.52
N PRO A 9 -1.29 -14.52 7.91
CA PRO A 9 0.09 -14.51 7.46
C PRO A 9 0.17 -14.33 5.93
N LEU A 10 1.16 -13.59 5.43
CA LEU A 10 1.28 -13.28 4.00
C LEU A 10 1.26 -14.53 3.10
N GLU A 11 1.83 -15.63 3.59
CA GLU A 11 1.86 -16.94 2.94
C GLU A 11 0.47 -17.58 2.79
N ASP A 12 -0.44 -17.30 3.72
CA ASP A 12 -1.78 -17.88 3.77
C ASP A 12 -2.83 -17.03 3.04
N VAL A 13 -2.50 -15.80 2.62
CA VAL A 13 -3.45 -14.88 1.96
C VAL A 13 -4.02 -15.48 0.67
N ILE A 14 -3.19 -16.17 -0.11
CA ILE A 14 -3.61 -16.82 -1.37
C ILE A 14 -4.55 -17.99 -1.07
N GLU A 15 -4.24 -18.78 -0.04
CA GLU A 15 -5.08 -19.91 0.39
C GLU A 15 -6.43 -19.42 0.93
N GLY A 16 -6.40 -18.37 1.77
CA GLY A 16 -7.60 -17.72 2.28
C GLY A 16 -8.49 -17.20 1.16
N MET A 17 -7.92 -16.59 0.12
CA MET A 17 -8.68 -16.14 -1.04
C MET A 17 -9.31 -17.31 -1.81
N ARG A 18 -8.58 -18.42 -1.99
CA ARG A 18 -9.12 -19.62 -2.62
C ARG A 18 -10.29 -20.20 -1.83
N TYR A 19 -10.17 -20.24 -0.50
CA TYR A 19 -11.25 -20.68 0.39
C TYR A 19 -12.47 -19.76 0.32
N LEU A 20 -12.29 -18.45 0.26
CA LEU A 20 -13.43 -17.52 0.14
C LEU A 20 -14.24 -17.74 -1.13
N LYS A 21 -13.59 -18.07 -2.25
CA LYS A 21 -14.27 -18.42 -3.50
C LYS A 21 -15.10 -19.70 -3.44
N THR A 22 -14.81 -20.61 -2.50
CA THR A 22 -15.62 -21.83 -2.32
C THR A 22 -16.77 -21.65 -1.35
N VAL A 23 -16.67 -20.68 -0.44
CA VAL A 23 -17.66 -20.44 0.62
C VAL A 23 -18.71 -19.40 0.23
N ILE A 24 -18.33 -18.41 -0.58
CA ILE A 24 -19.24 -17.33 -0.94
C ILE A 24 -20.18 -17.80 -2.07
N PRO A 25 -21.51 -17.70 -1.88
CA PRO A 25 -22.47 -18.04 -2.93
C PRO A 25 -22.28 -17.16 -4.16
N GLN A 26 -22.42 -17.73 -5.35
CA GLN A 26 -22.36 -17.00 -6.62
C GLN A 26 -23.57 -16.08 -6.84
N ASP A 27 -24.63 -16.27 -6.05
CA ASP A 27 -25.80 -15.42 -6.02
C ASP A 27 -25.81 -14.56 -4.75
N PRO A 28 -25.90 -13.22 -4.86
CA PRO A 28 -26.09 -12.46 -6.08
C PRO A 28 -24.75 -12.23 -6.85
N PRO A 29 -24.77 -12.08 -8.18
CA PRO A 29 -23.57 -12.06 -9.05
C PRO A 29 -22.57 -10.94 -8.72
N GLU A 30 -23.03 -9.88 -8.07
CA GLU A 30 -22.21 -8.77 -7.58
C GLU A 30 -21.15 -9.24 -6.55
N ALA A 31 -21.45 -10.30 -5.79
CA ALA A 31 -20.52 -10.85 -4.80
C ALA A 31 -19.33 -11.56 -5.49
N GLU A 32 -19.61 -12.33 -6.54
CA GLU A 32 -18.58 -13.00 -7.35
C GLU A 32 -17.73 -11.97 -8.10
N GLU A 33 -18.35 -10.95 -8.70
CA GLU A 33 -17.63 -9.88 -9.41
C GLU A 33 -16.68 -9.13 -8.45
N LEU A 34 -17.14 -8.80 -7.25
CA LEU A 34 -16.33 -8.16 -6.21
C LEU A 34 -15.14 -9.03 -5.81
N LEU A 35 -15.35 -10.33 -5.61
CA LEU A 35 -14.28 -11.28 -5.28
C LEU A 35 -13.25 -11.40 -6.38
N MET A 36 -13.69 -11.53 -7.63
CA MET A 36 -12.80 -11.61 -8.79
C MET A 36 -11.98 -10.32 -8.95
N TYR A 37 -12.63 -9.16 -8.80
CA TYR A 37 -11.95 -7.88 -8.81
C TYR A 37 -10.89 -7.80 -7.70
N PHE A 38 -11.26 -8.17 -6.48
CA PHE A 38 -10.36 -8.09 -5.33
C PHE A 38 -9.16 -9.04 -5.49
N ASP A 39 -9.40 -10.29 -5.87
CA ASP A 39 -8.32 -11.26 -6.10
C ASP A 39 -7.34 -10.77 -7.17
N ARG A 40 -7.86 -10.27 -8.30
CA ARG A 40 -7.03 -9.74 -9.38
C ARG A 40 -6.23 -8.51 -8.99
N THR A 41 -6.80 -7.63 -8.18
CA THR A 41 -6.22 -6.31 -7.90
C THR A 41 -5.29 -6.35 -6.68
N TYR A 42 -5.60 -7.18 -5.68
CA TYR A 42 -4.96 -7.15 -4.37
C TYR A 42 -4.25 -8.45 -3.96
N VAL A 43 -4.57 -9.61 -4.55
CA VAL A 43 -4.05 -10.92 -4.09
C VAL A 43 -3.24 -11.63 -5.18
N SER A 44 -3.90 -12.26 -6.16
CA SER A 44 -3.25 -13.15 -7.13
C SER A 44 -2.71 -12.42 -8.36
N GLY A 45 -3.23 -11.24 -8.70
CA GLY A 45 -2.86 -10.57 -9.94
C GLY A 45 -3.59 -11.11 -11.17
N SER A 46 -3.08 -10.84 -12.37
CA SER A 46 -3.74 -11.19 -13.64
C SER A 46 -2.80 -11.95 -14.55
N PHE A 47 -3.27 -13.01 -15.20
CA PHE A 47 -2.54 -13.60 -16.33
C PHE A 47 -2.86 -12.82 -17.61
N ARG A 48 -1.82 -12.52 -18.40
CA ARG A 48 -1.94 -11.95 -19.74
C ARG A 48 -1.39 -12.96 -20.74
N LEU A 49 -2.15 -13.22 -21.80
CA LEU A 49 -1.65 -13.99 -22.93
C LEU A 49 -0.57 -13.17 -23.64
N ILE A 50 0.61 -13.75 -23.82
CA ILE A 50 1.62 -13.18 -24.71
C ILE A 50 1.09 -13.34 -26.13
N GLN A 51 0.68 -12.23 -26.74
CA GLN A 51 0.26 -12.24 -28.14
C GLN A 51 1.44 -12.68 -29.01
N GLN A 52 1.15 -13.52 -30.00
CA GLN A 52 2.15 -13.91 -30.98
C GLN A 52 2.69 -12.66 -31.71
N PRO A 53 3.99 -12.61 -32.02
CA PRO A 53 4.49 -11.60 -32.94
C PRO A 53 3.75 -11.73 -34.28
N VAL A 54 3.23 -10.61 -34.78
CA VAL A 54 2.46 -10.54 -36.03
C VAL A 54 3.33 -11.05 -37.19
N GLY A 55 2.96 -12.18 -37.80
CA GLY A 55 3.64 -12.72 -39.00
C GLY A 55 4.07 -14.19 -38.97
N MET A 56 3.79 -14.96 -37.91
CA MET A 56 4.14 -16.39 -37.84
C MET A 56 3.07 -17.30 -38.47
N PRO A 57 3.46 -18.38 -39.17
CA PRO A 57 2.52 -19.31 -39.81
C PRO A 57 1.75 -20.16 -38.78
N SER A 58 0.46 -20.38 -39.06
CA SER A 58 -0.52 -21.00 -38.16
C SER A 58 -0.24 -22.46 -37.74
N ASP A 59 0.70 -23.15 -38.40
CA ASP A 59 1.01 -24.57 -38.16
C ASP A 59 2.16 -24.79 -37.16
N ALA A 60 2.79 -23.72 -36.66
CA ALA A 60 3.78 -23.84 -35.61
C ALA A 60 3.09 -24.06 -34.26
N LEU A 61 3.03 -25.32 -33.82
CA LEU A 61 2.54 -25.71 -32.50
C LEU A 61 3.51 -25.15 -31.43
N MET A 62 3.23 -23.94 -30.93
CA MET A 62 4.00 -23.31 -29.83
C MET A 62 3.13 -23.10 -28.59
N PRO A 63 3.72 -23.19 -27.39
CA PRO A 63 2.98 -23.02 -26.15
C PRO A 63 2.52 -21.56 -26.04
N LEU A 64 1.22 -21.35 -25.83
CA LEU A 64 0.69 -20.06 -25.41
C LEU A 64 1.43 -19.64 -24.13
N GLY A 65 2.39 -18.74 -24.24
CA GLY A 65 3.07 -18.18 -23.08
C GLY A 65 2.07 -17.33 -22.29
N MET A 66 1.75 -17.75 -21.07
CA MET A 66 0.99 -16.93 -20.12
C MET A 66 2.00 -16.12 -19.29
N SER A 67 1.90 -14.80 -19.34
CA SER A 67 2.67 -13.91 -18.46
C SER A 67 1.84 -13.58 -17.23
N HIS A 68 2.38 -13.86 -16.04
CA HIS A 68 1.76 -13.45 -14.78
C HIS A 68 2.07 -11.98 -14.51
N THR A 69 1.04 -11.17 -14.32
CA THR A 69 1.14 -9.78 -13.89
C THR A 69 0.82 -9.73 -12.41
N SER A 70 1.78 -9.27 -11.60
CA SER A 70 1.60 -9.04 -10.17
C SER A 70 0.37 -8.17 -9.88
N PRO A 71 -0.28 -8.36 -8.72
CA PRO A 71 -1.40 -7.50 -8.28
C PRO A 71 -0.97 -6.03 -8.22
N MET A 72 -1.90 -5.12 -8.52
CA MET A 72 -1.66 -3.67 -8.48
C MET A 72 -1.29 -3.21 -7.06
N PHE A 73 -1.91 -3.80 -6.05
CA PHE A 73 -1.63 -3.55 -4.65
C PHE A 73 -1.27 -4.86 -3.96
N SER A 74 0.03 -5.18 -3.91
CA SER A 74 0.52 -6.42 -3.28
C SER A 74 0.03 -6.58 -1.83
N PRO A 75 -0.21 -7.82 -1.36
CA PRO A 75 -0.54 -8.10 0.04
C PRO A 75 0.40 -7.44 1.05
N HIS A 76 1.69 -7.30 0.72
CA HIS A 76 2.68 -6.62 1.55
C HIS A 76 2.34 -5.15 1.87
N LEU A 77 1.51 -4.50 1.05
CA LEU A 77 1.14 -3.09 1.23
C LEU A 77 -0.03 -2.91 2.20
N TRP A 78 -0.98 -3.85 2.22
CA TRP A 78 -2.25 -3.70 2.93
C TRP A 78 -2.47 -4.72 4.06
N ASN A 79 -1.66 -5.80 4.11
CA ASN A 79 -1.73 -6.79 5.18
C ASN A 79 -1.29 -6.17 6.51
N VAL A 80 -1.99 -6.53 7.59
CA VAL A 80 -1.78 -6.01 8.95
C VAL A 80 -1.46 -7.11 9.96
N HIS A 81 -1.23 -8.35 9.52
CA HIS A 81 -0.95 -9.49 10.41
C HIS A 81 0.26 -9.19 11.30
N ASP A 82 1.41 -8.87 10.71
CA ASP A 82 2.65 -8.64 11.46
C ASP A 82 2.56 -7.38 12.32
N ALA A 83 1.87 -6.34 11.85
CA ALA A 83 1.62 -5.13 12.63
C ALA A 83 0.76 -5.43 13.87
N THR A 84 -0.23 -6.31 13.72
CA THR A 84 -1.14 -6.74 14.80
C THR A 84 -0.40 -7.62 15.80
N MET A 85 0.38 -8.60 15.33
CA MET A 85 1.14 -9.52 16.19
C MET A 85 2.23 -8.81 16.98
N ASN A 86 2.91 -7.85 16.37
CA ASN A 86 4.00 -7.11 17.01
C ASN A 86 3.52 -5.89 17.81
N THR A 87 2.21 -5.66 17.95
CA THR A 87 1.63 -4.45 18.58
C THR A 87 2.19 -3.14 18.03
N ASN A 88 2.67 -3.15 16.80
CA ASN A 88 3.16 -1.95 16.13
C ASN A 88 1.98 -1.01 15.83
N ALA A 89 2.25 0.28 15.68
CA ALA A 89 1.21 1.26 15.36
C ALA A 89 0.50 0.83 14.06
N ARG A 90 -0.74 0.33 14.21
CA ARG A 90 -1.58 -0.27 13.16
C ARG A 90 -1.91 0.68 11.99
N THR A 91 -1.68 1.97 12.18
CA THR A 91 -2.26 3.03 11.38
C THR A 91 -1.20 3.87 10.72
N ASN A 92 -1.52 4.32 9.51
CA ASN A 92 -0.79 5.31 8.71
C ASN A 92 -0.56 6.67 9.43
N ASN A 93 -0.84 6.80 10.73
CA ASN A 93 -0.71 8.00 11.56
C ASN A 93 0.62 8.75 11.37
N ILE A 94 1.72 8.03 11.13
CA ILE A 94 3.02 8.66 10.88
C ILE A 94 3.00 9.34 9.52
N CYS A 95 2.56 8.66 8.46
CA CYS A 95 2.49 9.27 7.13
C CYS A 95 1.33 10.25 7.01
N GLU A 96 0.20 10.06 7.69
CA GLU A 96 -0.88 11.04 7.81
C GLU A 96 -0.39 12.29 8.54
N GLY A 97 0.36 12.11 9.64
CA GLY A 97 0.99 13.21 10.36
C GLY A 97 2.04 13.93 9.49
N TRP A 98 2.80 13.20 8.68
CA TRP A 98 3.75 13.76 7.74
C TRP A 98 3.06 14.49 6.58
N ASN A 99 2.08 13.87 5.93
CA ASN A 99 1.26 14.43 4.85
C ASN A 99 0.49 15.67 5.32
N TYR A 100 -0.07 15.64 6.53
CA TYR A 100 -0.74 16.80 7.11
C TYR A 100 0.24 17.93 7.37
N LYS A 101 1.41 17.65 7.96
CA LYS A 101 2.47 18.66 8.12
C LYS A 101 2.90 19.21 6.76
N PHE A 102 3.16 18.34 5.79
CA PHE A 102 3.57 18.69 4.44
C PHE A 102 2.52 19.58 3.75
N PHE A 103 1.25 19.20 3.79
CA PHE A 103 0.15 19.98 3.22
C PHE A 103 0.05 21.37 3.86
N ASN A 104 0.09 21.46 5.20
CA ASN A 104 0.03 22.75 5.90
C ASN A 104 1.27 23.62 5.66
N LEU A 105 2.45 23.02 5.49
CA LEU A 105 3.71 23.73 5.26
C LEU A 105 3.83 24.22 3.82
N VAL A 106 3.41 23.42 2.84
CA VAL A 106 3.43 23.81 1.42
C VAL A 106 2.40 24.92 1.15
N GLY A 107 1.22 24.86 1.80
CA GLY A 107 0.23 25.94 1.78
C GLY A 107 -0.39 26.25 0.41
N HIS A 108 -0.09 25.44 -0.61
CA HIS A 108 -0.55 25.60 -1.99
C HIS A 108 -0.94 24.23 -2.56
N TYR A 109 -2.06 24.19 -3.28
CA TYR A 109 -2.58 22.96 -3.88
C TYR A 109 -1.71 22.42 -5.03
N HIS A 110 -0.93 23.30 -5.69
CA HIS A 110 -0.06 22.98 -6.82
C HIS A 110 1.29 23.75 -6.73
N PRO A 111 2.21 23.36 -5.83
CA PRO A 111 3.54 23.97 -5.76
C PRO A 111 4.37 23.64 -7.01
N SER A 112 5.29 24.54 -7.38
CA SER A 112 6.32 24.21 -8.38
C SER A 112 7.30 23.16 -7.82
N ILE A 113 7.89 22.36 -8.70
CA ILE A 113 8.90 21.35 -8.33
C ILE A 113 10.06 22.00 -7.55
N TRP A 114 10.51 23.20 -7.96
CA TRP A 114 11.54 23.96 -7.28
C TRP A 114 11.19 24.26 -5.82
N ARG A 115 9.93 24.68 -5.59
CA ARG A 115 9.44 24.95 -4.24
C ARG A 115 9.46 23.67 -3.42
N VAL A 116 9.00 22.54 -3.98
CA VAL A 116 9.06 21.23 -3.31
C VAL A 116 10.50 20.84 -2.93
N ILE A 117 11.49 21.08 -3.80
CA ILE A 117 12.92 20.77 -3.52
C ILE A 117 13.46 21.62 -2.37
N GLU A 118 13.23 22.94 -2.39
CA GLU A 118 13.65 23.82 -1.28
C GLU A 118 13.05 23.36 0.05
N TRP A 119 11.79 22.90 0.05
CA TRP A 119 11.14 22.39 1.26
C TRP A 119 11.77 21.11 1.78
N PHE A 120 12.15 20.17 0.90
CA PHE A 120 12.86 18.97 1.33
C PHE A 120 14.20 19.31 2.00
N GLN A 121 14.94 20.28 1.43
CA GLN A 121 16.18 20.76 2.03
C GLN A 121 15.95 21.40 3.41
N LEU A 122 14.90 22.21 3.56
CA LEU A 122 14.55 22.82 4.85
C LEU A 122 14.17 21.78 5.91
N GLN A 123 13.40 20.75 5.53
CA GLN A 123 13.03 19.66 6.41
C GLN A 123 14.25 18.85 6.85
N GLU A 124 15.15 18.50 5.91
CA GLU A 124 16.40 17.82 6.22
C GLU A 124 17.25 18.63 7.20
N ALA A 125 17.43 19.93 6.95
CA ALA A 125 18.17 20.80 7.85
C ALA A 125 17.56 20.85 9.26
N THR A 126 16.23 20.90 9.35
CA THR A 126 15.49 20.90 10.62
C THR A 126 15.70 19.58 11.38
N VAL A 127 15.53 18.44 10.70
CA VAL A 127 15.70 17.10 11.30
C VAL A 127 17.16 16.87 11.71
N SER A 128 18.11 17.24 10.86
CA SER A 128 19.54 17.18 11.15
C SER A 128 19.91 17.99 12.39
N THR A 129 19.32 19.18 12.54
CA THR A 129 19.51 20.02 13.73
C THR A 129 18.92 19.37 14.98
N ILE A 130 17.73 18.78 14.90
CA ILE A 130 17.11 18.04 16.02
C ILE A 130 18.01 16.87 16.46
N ILE A 131 18.51 16.08 15.52
CA ILE A 131 19.41 14.95 15.81
C ILE A 131 20.70 15.43 16.49
N LYS A 132 21.29 16.52 15.98
CA LYS A 132 22.50 17.11 16.58
C LYS A 132 22.25 17.66 17.98
N GLN A 133 21.10 18.29 18.22
CA GLN A 133 20.72 18.78 19.55
C GLN A 133 20.52 17.63 20.54
N ASP A 134 19.87 16.54 20.10
CA ASP A 134 19.69 15.33 20.90
C ASP A 134 21.04 14.69 21.26
N ALA A 135 21.96 14.59 20.30
CA ALA A 135 23.32 14.08 20.52
C ALA A 135 24.14 14.92 21.52
N VAL A 136 23.84 16.21 21.66
CA VAL A 136 24.47 17.13 22.62
C VAL A 136 23.77 17.10 23.99
N GLY A 137 22.72 16.29 24.15
CA GLY A 137 21.97 16.14 25.40
C GLY A 137 20.83 17.15 25.57
N ASN A 138 20.43 17.84 24.49
CA ASN A 138 19.26 18.72 24.45
C ASN A 138 18.14 18.05 23.64
N PRO A 139 17.45 17.02 24.19
CA PRO A 139 16.43 16.30 23.46
C PRO A 139 15.25 17.22 23.11
N PRO A 140 14.61 17.04 21.94
CA PRO A 140 13.44 17.82 21.56
C PRO A 140 12.31 17.64 22.58
N GLN A 141 11.74 18.74 23.06
CA GLN A 141 10.63 18.67 24.01
C GLN A 141 9.40 18.00 23.38
N ARG A 142 8.83 17.04 24.11
CA ARG A 142 7.60 16.35 23.70
C ARG A 142 6.46 17.38 23.63
N ARG A 143 5.95 17.65 22.43
CA ARG A 143 4.76 18.52 22.25
C ARG A 143 3.54 17.85 22.86
N ILE A 144 3.10 18.33 24.03
CA ILE A 144 1.81 17.96 24.63
C ILE A 144 0.73 18.79 23.95
N ARG A 145 -0.21 18.16 23.25
CA ARG A 145 -1.41 18.85 22.75
C ARG A 145 -2.30 19.19 23.95
N ARG A 146 -2.47 20.49 24.23
CA ARG A 146 -3.46 20.96 25.22
C ARG A 146 -4.85 20.73 24.61
N HIS A 147 -5.63 19.84 25.21
CA HIS A 147 -7.05 19.72 24.92
C HIS A 147 -7.75 20.94 25.53
N TYR A 148 -8.28 21.82 24.68
CA TYR A 148 -9.24 22.81 25.11
C TYR A 148 -10.62 22.14 25.08
N TYR A 149 -11.23 21.97 26.25
CA TYR A 149 -12.65 21.63 26.34
C TYR A 149 -13.42 22.93 26.12
N SER A 150 -14.22 22.97 25.05
CA SER A 150 -15.22 24.00 24.78
C SER A 150 -16.60 23.40 24.90
#